data_AF-F9CYH4-F1
#
_entry.id   AF-F9CYH4-F1
#
_cell.length_a   1.000
_cell.length_b   1.000
_cell.length_c   1.000
_cell.angle_alpha   90.00
_cell.angle_beta   90.00
_cell.angle_gamma   90.00
#
_symmetry.space_group_name_H-M   'P 1'
#
loop_
_entity.id
_entity.type
_entity.pdbx_description
1 polymer ?
#
loop_
_entity_poly.entity_id
_entity_poly.type
_entity_poly.pdbx_seq_one_letter_code
_entity_poly.pdbx_strand_id
1 'polypeptide(L)' 'MGVIFHLQGQSIVGPESSFMYSNPEWVNYGIQIAVIGTIIMAIGISLRFIRKSKW' A
#
# COMPACT_ATOMS: atom_id res chain seq x y z
N MET A 1 5.90 7.96 3.12
CA MET A 1 6.51 7.22 1.98
C MET A 1 5.50 6.93 0.87
N GLY A 2 4.32 6.33 1.13
CA GLY A 2 3.32 6.06 0.07
C GLY A 2 2.80 7.30 -0.68
N VAL A 3 2.60 8.43 0.02
CA VAL A 3 2.16 9.70 -0.61
C VAL A 3 3.18 10.21 -1.63
N ILE A 4 4.48 10.09 -1.34
CA ILE A 4 5.53 10.53 -2.28
C ILE A 4 5.49 9.67 -3.54
N PHE A 5 5.34 8.34 -3.40
CA PHE A 5 5.23 7.45 -4.57
C PHE A 5 3.97 7.71 -5.41
N HIS A 6 2.85 8.05 -4.76
CA HIS A 6 1.63 8.47 -5.47
C HIS A 6 1.86 9.75 -6.28
N LEU A 7 2.50 10.76 -5.68
CA LEU A 7 2.81 12.03 -6.33
C LEU A 7 3.88 11.89 -7.41
N GLN A 8 4.87 10.99 -7.25
CA GLN A 8 5.85 10.65 -8.27
C GLN A 8 5.19 9.98 -9.49
N GLY A 9 4.28 9.03 -9.27
CA GLY A 9 3.49 8.41 -10.34
C GLY A 9 2.64 9.41 -11.15
N GLN A 10 2.27 10.53 -10.53
CA GLN A 10 1.57 11.65 -11.16
C GLN A 10 2.49 12.72 -11.74
N SER A 11 3.82 12.54 -11.67
CA SER A 11 4.81 13.51 -12.16
C SER A 11 4.82 14.85 -11.41
N ILE A 12 4.21 14.91 -10.21
CA ILE A 12 4.11 16.15 -9.42
C ILE A 12 5.42 16.39 -8.67
N VAL A 13 6.08 15.33 -8.23
CA VAL A 13 7.35 15.39 -7.49
C VAL A 13 8.32 14.34 -8.03
N GLY A 14 9.61 14.53 -7.76
CA GLY A 14 10.66 13.57 -8.12
C GLY A 14 11.30 13.82 -9.49
N PRO A 15 12.47 13.21 -9.75
CA PRO A 15 13.20 13.40 -11.00
C PRO A 15 12.58 12.57 -12.13
N GLU A 16 12.64 13.08 -13.36
CA GLU A 16 12.16 12.37 -14.56
C GLU A 16 12.89 11.06 -14.83
N SER A 17 14.14 10.93 -14.33
CA SER A 17 14.90 9.68 -14.38
C SER A 17 14.41 8.62 -13.40
N SER A 18 13.49 8.96 -12.49
CA SER A 18 12.91 8.00 -11.55
C SER A 18 12.03 7.00 -12.30
N PHE A 19 12.21 5.73 -11.99
CA PHE A 19 11.36 4.63 -12.46
C PHE A 19 9.87 4.82 -12.12
N MET A 20 9.56 5.57 -11.07
CA MET A 20 8.18 5.88 -10.66
C MET A 20 7.62 7.15 -11.32
N TYR A 21 8.44 8.01 -11.92
CA TYR A 21 7.96 9.27 -12.48
C TYR A 21 7.03 9.00 -13.67
N SER A 22 5.87 9.67 -13.70
CA SER A 22 4.86 9.50 -14.75
C SER A 22 4.41 8.04 -14.98
N ASN A 23 4.47 7.19 -13.95
CA ASN A 23 4.10 5.77 -14.08
C ASN A 23 2.77 5.46 -13.35
N PRO A 24 1.62 5.49 -14.06
CA PRO A 24 0.31 5.25 -13.44
C PRO A 24 0.10 3.79 -13.00
N GLU A 25 0.80 2.82 -13.59
CA GLU A 25 0.71 1.43 -13.14
C GLU A 25 1.27 1.27 -11.72
N TRP A 26 2.38 1.95 -11.41
CA TRP A 26 2.95 1.94 -10.06
C TRP A 26 2.01 2.52 -9.01
N VAL A 27 1.21 3.52 -9.37
CA VAL A 27 0.17 4.06 -8.47
C VAL A 27 -0.86 2.98 -8.18
N ASN A 28 -1.33 2.27 -9.20
CA ASN A 28 -2.32 1.21 -9.06
C ASN A 28 -1.79 0.03 -8.22
N TYR A 29 -0.56 -0.43 -8.49
CA TYR A 29 0.08 -1.48 -7.70
C TYR A 29 0.27 -1.07 -6.24
N GLY A 30 0.66 0.19 -5.99
CA GLY A 30 0.78 0.73 -4.63
C GLY A 30 -0.53 0.65 -3.85
N ILE A 31 -1.67 0.97 -4.49
CA ILE A 31 -3.00 0.86 -3.88
C ILE A 31 -3.35 -0.62 -3.62
N GLN A 32 -3.12 -1.51 -4.58
CA GLN A 32 -3.39 -2.95 -4.41
C GLN A 32 -2.60 -3.55 -3.25
N ILE A 33 -1.31 -3.23 -3.14
CA ILE A 33 -0.45 -3.66 -2.03
C ILE A 33 -1.01 -3.17 -0.70
N ALA A 34 -1.41 -1.90 -0.62
CA ALA A 34 -1.99 -1.33 0.61
C ALA A 34 -3.25 -2.08 1.03
N VAL A 35 -4.18 -2.33 0.09
CA VAL A 35 -5.43 -3.06 0.33
C VAL A 35 -5.16 -4.48 0.81
N ILE A 36 -4.30 -5.24 0.12
CA ILE A 36 -3.97 -6.62 0.48
C ILE A 36 -3.32 -6.67 1.88
N GLY A 37 -2.37 -5.76 2.14
CA GLY A 37 -1.72 -5.67 3.45
C GLY A 37 -2.70 -5.39 4.58
N THR A 38 -3.67 -4.49 4.37
CA THR A 38 -4.74 -4.22 5.35
C THR A 38 -5.61 -5.44 5.59
N ILE A 39 -5.99 -6.19 4.55
CA ILE A 39 -6.79 -7.42 4.69
C ILE A 39 -6.05 -8.46 5.52
N ILE A 40 -4.78 -8.71 5.21
CA ILE A 40 -3.94 -9.67 5.96
C ILE A 40 -3.85 -9.26 7.44
N MET A 41 -3.62 -7.97 7.69
CA MET A 41 -3.54 -7.44 9.06
C MET A 41 -4.88 -7.63 9.81
N ALA A 42 -6.01 -7.32 9.18
CA ALA A 42 -7.34 -7.49 9.76
C ALA A 42 -7.63 -8.96 10.10
N ILE A 43 -7.27 -9.89 9.21
CA ILE A 43 -7.40 -11.33 9.45
C ILE A 43 -6.55 -11.74 10.65
N GLY A 44 -5.27 -11.35 10.68
CA GLY A 44 -4.36 -11.70 11.78
C GLY A 44 -4.84 -11.18 13.14
N ILE A 45 -5.35 -9.95 13.19
CA ILE A 45 -5.97 -9.37 14.38
C ILE A 45 -7.21 -10.16 14.79
N SER A 46 -8.11 -10.43 13.85
CA SER A 46 -9.37 -11.16 14.11
C SER A 46 -9.09 -12.55 14.67
N LEU A 47 -8.14 -13.30 14.09
CA LEU A 47 -7.73 -14.61 14.58
C LEU A 47 -7.16 -14.55 16.01
N ARG A 48 -6.37 -13.51 16.32
CA ARG A 48 -5.84 -13.29 17.67
C ARG A 48 -6.96 -13.03 18.68
N PHE A 49 -7.95 -12.22 18.33
CA PHE A 49 -9.11 -11.95 19.18
C PHE A 49 -9.97 -13.19 19.42
N ILE A 50 -10.28 -13.95 18.36
CA ILE A 50 -11.03 -15.22 18.48
C ILE A 50 -10.30 -16.19 19.41
N ARG A 51 -8.98 -16.33 19.27
CA ARG A 51 -8.18 -17.21 20.13
C ARG A 51 -8.20 -16.75 21.60
N LYS A 52 -8.17 -15.43 21.85
CA LYS A 52 -8.23 -14.88 23.21
C LYS A 52 -9.61 -15.05 23.84
N SER A 53 -10.68 -14.97 23.06
CA SER A 53 -12.08 -15.14 23.55
C SER A 53 -12.43 -16.59 23.89
N LYS A 54 -11.62 -17.56 23.44
CA LYS A 54 -11.85 -18.99 23.68
C LYS A 54 -11.19 -19.53 24.97
N TRP A 55 -10.49 -18.66 25.71
CA TRP A 55 -9.89 -18.90 27.02
C TRP A 55 -10.50 -17.95 28.03
#